data_AF-A0A918LNI9-F1
#
_entry.id   AF-A0A918LNI9-F1
#
_cell.length_a   1.000
_cell.length_b   1.000
_cell.length_c   1.000
_cell.angle_alpha   90.00
_cell.angle_beta   90.00
_cell.angle_gamma   90.00
#
_symmetry.space_group_name_H-M   'P 1'
#
loop_
_entity.id
_entity.type
_entity.pdbx_description
1 polymer ?
#
loop_
_entity_poly.entity_id
_entity_poly.type
_entity_poly.pdbx_seq_one_letter_code
_entity_poly.pdbx_strand_id
1 'polypeptide(L)'
;MTGGVRYTHERLSEAAAHSSTIDEVIAFLGADPYGNLPRYLMRRFAHFDIDVSHLRPFGRQARPSTDALQKAVAESLSLREVLHRLGRTDSGAQRANLRRGIADDRLSIAHFTGRAHQRGKPSPTARRPEEILVHHDGRRRTGTHLLRRALREVGVPEQCARCGLGPQWLGRAMALEMDHVNGDWGGRPRREPAAALPQLPCDHRHLVPRRSTAERLSDIPDEHRMRASTVRTAHASVRQGLSGDL
;
A
#
# COMPACT_ATOMS: atom_id res chain seq x y z
N MET A 1 20.50 -27.00 -41.66
CA MET A 1 21.06 -27.59 -40.42
C MET A 1 21.56 -26.45 -39.55
N THR A 2 20.78 -25.97 -38.58
CA THR A 2 21.25 -24.97 -37.62
C THR A 2 22.08 -25.69 -36.57
N GLY A 3 23.41 -25.69 -36.75
CA GLY A 3 24.32 -26.19 -35.73
C GLY A 3 24.12 -25.39 -34.45
N GLY A 4 23.53 -26.02 -33.42
CA GLY A 4 23.31 -25.37 -32.14
C GLY A 4 24.63 -24.82 -31.58
N VAL A 5 24.60 -23.60 -31.04
CA VAL A 5 25.76 -22.97 -30.42
C VAL A 5 26.30 -23.88 -29.33
N ARG A 6 27.54 -24.35 -29.49
CA ARG A 6 28.22 -25.20 -28.51
C ARG A 6 28.94 -24.31 -27.50
N TYR A 7 28.56 -24.40 -26.23
CA TYR A 7 29.16 -23.63 -25.13
C TYR A 7 30.28 -24.44 -24.47
N THR A 8 31.34 -24.75 -25.23
CA THR A 8 32.55 -25.42 -24.72
C THR A 8 33.44 -24.44 -23.94
N HIS A 9 34.35 -24.96 -23.12
CA HIS A 9 35.32 -24.16 -22.37
C HIS A 9 36.10 -23.23 -23.32
N GLU A 10 36.77 -23.81 -24.33
CA GLU A 10 37.60 -23.07 -25.30
C GLU A 10 36.85 -21.90 -25.96
N ARG A 11 35.63 -22.16 -26.44
CA ARG A 11 34.83 -21.16 -27.15
C ARG A 11 34.32 -20.05 -26.22
N LEU A 12 34.03 -20.38 -24.96
CA LEU A 12 33.66 -19.37 -23.96
C LEU A 12 34.86 -18.54 -23.52
N SER A 13 36.04 -19.15 -23.32
CA SER A 13 37.27 -18.42 -22.99
C SER A 13 37.66 -17.46 -24.11
N GLU A 14 37.56 -17.91 -25.36
CA GLU A 14 37.79 -17.06 -26.53
C GLU A 14 36.80 -15.90 -26.60
N ALA A 15 35.50 -16.17 -26.39
CA ALA A 15 34.48 -15.13 -26.38
C ALA A 15 34.70 -14.11 -25.26
N ALA A 16 35.08 -14.55 -24.06
CA ALA A 16 35.37 -13.67 -22.93
C ALA A 16 36.61 -12.78 -23.15
N ALA A 17 37.64 -13.32 -23.82
CA ALA A 17 38.86 -12.57 -24.12
C ALA A 17 38.65 -11.46 -25.17
N HIS A 18 37.74 -11.67 -26.13
CA HIS A 18 37.46 -10.71 -27.21
C HIS A 18 36.29 -9.76 -26.91
N SER A 19 35.66 -9.88 -25.74
CA SER A 19 34.47 -9.10 -25.38
C SER A 19 34.71 -8.28 -24.12
N SER A 20 34.03 -7.16 -24.04
CA SER A 20 33.95 -6.27 -22.88
C SER A 20 32.53 -6.25 -22.25
N THR A 21 31.54 -6.78 -22.97
CA THR A 21 30.15 -6.89 -22.53
C THR A 21 29.56 -8.27 -22.85
N ILE A 22 28.46 -8.63 -22.18
CA ILE A 22 27.76 -9.89 -22.46
C ILE A 22 27.01 -9.89 -23.78
N ASP A 23 26.59 -8.71 -24.26
CA ASP A 23 26.01 -8.60 -25.59
C ASP A 23 27.02 -8.92 -26.68
N GLU A 24 28.28 -8.45 -26.52
CA GLU A 24 29.40 -8.82 -27.38
C GLU A 24 29.71 -10.32 -27.31
N VAL A 25 29.66 -10.93 -26.11
CA VAL A 25 29.80 -12.38 -25.96
C VAL A 25 28.70 -13.14 -26.72
N ILE A 26 27.43 -12.70 -26.61
CA ILE A 26 26.31 -13.32 -27.30
C ILE A 26 26.48 -13.21 -28.83
N ALA A 27 26.87 -12.02 -29.30
CA ALA A 27 27.16 -11.78 -30.71
C ALA A 27 28.33 -12.65 -31.21
N PHE A 28 29.42 -12.74 -30.46
CA PHE A 28 30.59 -13.57 -30.78
C PHE A 28 30.24 -15.05 -30.86
N LEU A 29 29.40 -15.54 -29.94
CA LEU A 29 28.96 -16.93 -29.94
C LEU A 29 27.98 -17.26 -31.08
N GLY A 30 27.43 -16.24 -31.75
CA GLY A 30 26.40 -16.40 -32.78
C GLY A 30 25.07 -16.88 -32.22
N ALA A 31 24.79 -16.58 -30.95
CA ALA A 31 23.56 -16.99 -30.27
C ALA A 31 22.48 -15.92 -30.43
N ASP A 32 21.24 -16.34 -30.63
CA ASP A 32 20.09 -15.44 -30.59
C ASP A 32 19.81 -15.04 -29.13
N PRO A 33 19.72 -13.74 -28.78
CA PRO A 33 19.44 -13.32 -27.41
C PRO A 33 18.03 -13.73 -26.97
N TYR A 34 17.95 -14.77 -26.13
CA TYR A 34 16.74 -15.10 -25.37
C TYR A 34 16.91 -14.77 -23.87
N GLY A 35 15.81 -14.46 -23.19
CA GLY A 35 15.82 -13.66 -21.95
C GLY A 35 16.64 -14.20 -20.77
N ASN A 36 17.01 -15.48 -20.74
CA ASN A 36 17.84 -16.08 -19.68
C ASN A 36 19.27 -16.44 -20.14
N LEU A 37 19.63 -16.25 -21.41
CA LEU A 37 20.95 -16.57 -21.96
C LEU A 37 22.10 -15.87 -21.23
N PRO A 38 22.05 -14.55 -20.94
CA PRO A 38 23.07 -13.86 -20.14
C PRO A 38 23.32 -14.52 -18.78
N ARG A 39 22.25 -14.91 -18.08
CA ARG A 39 22.35 -15.60 -16.78
C ARG A 39 22.93 -17.00 -16.93
N TYR A 40 22.57 -17.70 -17.99
CA TYR A 40 23.14 -19.01 -18.31
C TYR A 40 24.65 -18.92 -18.57
N LEU A 41 25.08 -17.95 -19.39
CA LEU A 41 26.50 -17.69 -19.68
C LEU A 41 27.29 -17.38 -18.42
N MET A 42 26.76 -16.55 -17.51
CA MET A 42 27.41 -16.28 -16.21
C MET A 42 27.66 -17.55 -15.39
N ARG A 43 26.67 -18.44 -15.32
CA ARG A 43 26.85 -19.73 -14.63
C ARG A 43 27.87 -20.62 -15.34
N ARG A 44 27.95 -20.52 -16.67
CA ARG A 44 28.85 -21.34 -17.47
C ARG A 44 30.30 -20.87 -17.38
N PHE A 45 30.55 -19.56 -17.36
CA PHE A 45 31.87 -19.00 -17.05
C PHE A 45 32.34 -19.43 -15.66
N ALA A 46 31.48 -19.30 -14.65
CA ALA A 46 31.81 -19.73 -13.29
C ALA A 46 32.07 -21.24 -13.19
N HIS A 47 31.33 -22.07 -13.93
CA HIS A 47 31.55 -23.52 -13.95
C HIS A 47 32.91 -23.90 -14.57
N PHE A 48 33.38 -23.13 -15.53
CA PHE A 48 34.66 -23.35 -16.22
C PHE A 48 35.83 -22.57 -15.61
N ASP A 49 35.59 -21.83 -14.51
CA ASP A 49 36.58 -20.98 -13.86
C ASP A 49 37.22 -19.93 -14.80
N ILE A 50 36.42 -19.41 -15.73
CA ILE A 50 36.86 -18.37 -16.67
C ILE A 50 36.69 -17.01 -15.99
N ASP A 51 37.78 -16.25 -15.87
CA ASP A 51 37.71 -14.87 -15.37
C ASP A 51 36.93 -13.98 -16.35
N VAL A 52 35.87 -13.38 -15.83
CA VAL A 52 34.98 -12.46 -16.54
C VAL A 52 34.74 -11.18 -15.74
N SER A 53 35.62 -10.88 -14.78
CA SER A 53 35.52 -9.70 -13.92
C SER A 53 35.60 -8.38 -14.71
N HIS A 54 36.26 -8.39 -15.87
CA HIS A 54 36.33 -7.27 -16.81
C HIS A 54 35.04 -7.05 -17.61
N LEU A 55 34.17 -8.06 -17.72
CA LEU A 55 32.91 -7.93 -18.45
C LEU A 55 31.95 -7.03 -17.69
N ARG A 56 31.45 -5.99 -18.36
CA ARG A 56 30.43 -5.12 -17.77
C ARG A 56 29.16 -5.93 -17.45
N PRO A 57 28.59 -5.81 -16.24
CA PRO A 57 27.41 -6.57 -15.84
C PRO A 57 26.22 -6.37 -16.81
N PHE A 58 25.69 -7.47 -17.34
CA PHE A 58 24.51 -7.44 -18.20
C PHE A 58 23.25 -7.03 -17.42
N GLY A 59 22.42 -6.17 -18.01
CA GLY A 59 21.12 -5.77 -17.45
C GLY A 59 21.19 -4.90 -16.18
N ARG A 60 22.39 -4.67 -15.61
CA ARG A 60 22.61 -3.67 -14.56
C ARG A 60 23.27 -2.45 -15.20
N GLN A 61 22.49 -1.42 -15.47
CA GLN A 61 23.04 -0.11 -15.79
C GLN A 61 24.01 0.31 -14.68
N ALA A 62 25.27 0.55 -15.05
CA ALA A 62 26.31 1.00 -14.14
C ALA A 62 25.83 2.20 -13.31
N ARG A 63 26.29 2.34 -12.07
CA ARG A 63 25.94 3.51 -11.24
C ARG A 63 26.31 4.79 -12.02
N PRO A 64 25.43 5.81 -12.11
CA PRO A 64 25.81 7.09 -12.68
C PRO A 64 27.05 7.64 -11.98
N SER A 65 27.89 8.41 -12.69
CA SER A 65 28.97 9.14 -12.03
C SER A 65 28.41 10.07 -10.96
N THR A 66 29.21 10.37 -9.94
CA THR A 66 28.83 11.28 -8.85
C THR A 66 28.39 12.64 -9.41
N ASP A 67 29.12 13.20 -10.37
CA ASP A 67 28.77 14.48 -11.02
C ASP A 67 27.43 14.43 -11.76
N ALA A 68 27.19 13.35 -12.53
CA ALA A 68 25.94 13.18 -13.26
C ALA A 68 24.75 13.03 -12.29
N LEU A 69 24.95 12.30 -11.19
CA LEU A 69 23.94 12.14 -10.16
C LEU A 69 23.66 13.46 -9.43
N GLN A 70 24.70 14.20 -9.05
CA GLN A 70 24.58 15.50 -8.39
C GLN A 70 23.82 16.50 -9.26
N LYS A 71 24.20 16.64 -10.53
CA LYS A 71 23.49 17.51 -11.48
C LYS A 71 22.02 17.11 -11.62
N ALA A 72 21.74 15.83 -11.81
CA ALA A 72 20.38 15.35 -11.96
C ALA A 72 19.52 15.60 -10.70
N VAL A 73 20.10 15.45 -9.51
CA VAL A 73 19.42 15.72 -8.22
C VAL A 73 19.15 17.22 -8.03
N ALA A 74 20.12 18.08 -8.33
CA ALA A 74 20.00 19.53 -8.18
C ALA A 74 18.90 20.11 -9.08
N GLU A 75 18.76 19.59 -10.30
CA GLU A 75 17.79 20.09 -11.29
C GLU A 75 16.39 19.44 -11.18
N SER A 76 16.18 18.51 -10.25
CA SER A 76 14.92 17.74 -10.14
C SER A 76 14.15 18.04 -8.85
N LEU A 77 12.83 17.85 -8.89
CA LEU A 77 11.95 17.95 -7.70
C LEU A 77 11.44 16.59 -7.20
N SER A 78 11.79 15.50 -7.87
CA SER A 78 11.39 14.15 -7.49
C SER A 78 12.35 13.07 -7.97
N LEU A 79 12.36 11.91 -7.30
CA LEU A 79 13.14 10.73 -7.73
C LEU A 79 12.79 10.25 -9.15
N ARG A 80 11.53 10.42 -9.58
CA ARG A 80 11.11 10.06 -10.93
C ARG A 80 11.80 10.93 -11.97
N GLU A 81 11.85 12.23 -11.71
CA GLU A 81 12.49 13.19 -12.60
C GLU A 81 14.00 12.95 -12.68
N VAL A 82 14.65 12.63 -11.56
CA VAL A 82 16.06 12.22 -11.55
C VAL A 82 16.29 10.98 -12.42
N LEU A 83 15.45 9.93 -12.26
CA LEU A 83 15.56 8.73 -13.10
C LEU A 83 15.36 9.06 -14.58
N HIS A 84 14.39 9.93 -14.90
CA HIS A 84 14.13 10.35 -16.27
C HIS A 84 15.33 11.10 -16.88
N ARG A 85 15.92 12.07 -16.16
CA ARG A 85 17.13 12.79 -16.59
C ARG A 85 18.34 11.87 -16.77
N LEU A 86 18.43 10.81 -15.96
CA LEU A 86 19.47 9.79 -16.08
C LEU A 86 19.17 8.73 -17.16
N GLY A 87 18.09 8.88 -17.94
CA GLY A 87 17.70 7.91 -18.97
C GLY A 87 17.28 6.54 -18.42
N ARG A 88 16.78 6.50 -17.18
CA ARG A 88 16.41 5.27 -16.47
C ARG A 88 14.90 5.12 -16.34
N THR A 89 14.45 3.88 -16.41
CA THR A 89 13.05 3.54 -16.17
C THR A 89 12.67 3.77 -14.70
N ASP A 90 11.49 4.33 -14.50
CA ASP A 90 10.91 4.51 -13.17
C ASP A 90 10.37 3.18 -12.61
N SER A 91 11.21 2.45 -11.86
CA SER A 91 10.84 1.20 -11.20
C SER A 91 11.23 1.20 -9.71
N GLY A 92 10.60 0.33 -8.92
CA GLY A 92 10.91 0.21 -7.48
C GLY A 92 12.38 -0.11 -7.22
N ALA A 93 12.97 -1.02 -8.01
CA ALA A 93 14.38 -1.37 -7.94
C ALA A 93 15.28 -0.18 -8.32
N GLN A 94 14.97 0.55 -9.39
CA GLN A 94 15.75 1.72 -9.81
C GLN A 94 15.65 2.85 -8.78
N ARG A 95 14.47 3.10 -8.20
CA ARG A 95 14.31 4.05 -7.09
C ARG A 95 15.12 3.65 -5.84
N ALA A 96 15.19 2.37 -5.53
CA ALA A 96 16.01 1.87 -4.42
C ALA A 96 17.51 2.07 -4.70
N ASN A 97 17.97 1.74 -5.91
CA ASN A 97 19.34 1.97 -6.33
C ASN A 97 19.71 3.46 -6.29
N LEU A 98 18.82 4.32 -6.79
CA LEU A 98 19.01 5.76 -6.77
C LEU A 98 19.13 6.31 -5.35
N ARG A 99 18.26 5.86 -4.42
CA ARG A 99 18.36 6.26 -3.01
C ARG A 99 19.69 5.85 -2.38
N ARG A 100 20.21 4.66 -2.69
CA ARG A 100 21.54 4.25 -2.24
C ARG A 100 22.62 5.17 -2.81
N GLY A 101 22.61 5.44 -4.12
CA GLY A 101 23.57 6.36 -4.73
C GLY A 101 23.54 7.76 -4.11
N ILE A 102 22.36 8.31 -3.86
CA ILE A 102 22.18 9.62 -3.19
C ILE A 102 22.76 9.61 -1.77
N ALA A 103 22.53 8.53 -1.01
CA ALA A 103 23.06 8.38 0.34
C ALA A 103 24.60 8.22 0.34
N ASP A 104 25.13 7.40 -0.56
CA ASP A 104 26.55 7.16 -0.72
C ASP A 104 27.30 8.46 -1.05
N ASP A 105 26.73 9.29 -1.94
CA ASP A 105 27.30 10.59 -2.35
C ASP A 105 26.89 11.75 -1.41
N ARG A 106 26.16 11.45 -0.32
CA ARG A 106 25.67 12.43 0.69
C ARG A 106 24.94 13.63 0.07
N LEU A 107 24.16 13.40 -0.97
CA LEU A 107 23.40 14.44 -1.67
C LEU A 107 22.11 14.77 -0.91
N SER A 108 21.83 16.06 -0.74
CA SER A 108 20.56 16.51 -0.17
C SER A 108 19.42 16.39 -1.18
N ILE A 109 18.28 15.87 -0.73
CA ILE A 109 17.02 15.81 -1.48
C ILE A 109 15.89 16.54 -0.73
N ALA A 110 16.22 17.44 0.19
CA ALA A 110 15.25 18.16 1.01
C ALA A 110 14.29 19.02 0.17
N HIS A 111 14.74 19.50 -1.00
CA HIS A 111 13.93 20.25 -1.96
C HIS A 111 12.93 19.38 -2.73
N PHE A 112 12.99 18.05 -2.61
CA PHE A 112 12.03 17.18 -3.30
C PHE A 112 10.64 17.30 -2.68
N THR A 113 9.65 17.59 -3.52
CA THR A 113 8.29 17.87 -3.09
C THR A 113 7.46 16.60 -2.84
N GLY A 114 7.94 15.44 -3.32
CA GLY A 114 7.46 14.10 -2.96
C GLY A 114 5.94 13.93 -3.01
N ARG A 115 5.34 13.24 -2.04
CA ARG A 115 3.88 13.26 -1.83
C ARG A 115 3.41 14.49 -1.04
N ALA A 116 4.35 15.29 -0.51
CA ALA A 116 4.04 16.46 0.29
C ALA A 116 3.36 17.57 -0.52
N HIS A 117 3.62 17.68 -1.82
CA HIS A 117 2.90 18.62 -2.70
C HIS A 117 1.37 18.37 -2.77
N GLN A 118 0.93 17.15 -2.44
CA GLN A 118 -0.49 16.74 -2.33
C GLN A 118 -0.95 16.59 -0.88
N ARG A 119 -0.10 16.82 0.14
CA ARG A 119 -0.56 16.76 1.54
C ARG A 119 -1.60 17.86 1.77
N GLY A 120 -2.75 17.46 2.31
CA GLY A 120 -3.87 18.36 2.58
C GLY A 120 -4.70 18.74 1.36
N LYS A 121 -4.29 18.34 0.14
CA LYS A 121 -5.10 18.56 -1.07
C LYS A 121 -6.00 17.34 -1.30
N PRO A 122 -7.31 17.53 -1.52
CA PRO A 122 -8.17 16.44 -1.94
C PRO A 122 -7.69 15.92 -3.30
N SER A 123 -7.80 14.59 -3.51
CA SER A 123 -7.51 14.01 -4.82
C SER A 123 -8.42 14.65 -5.86
N PRO A 124 -7.93 15.01 -7.07
CA PRO A 124 -8.79 15.48 -8.16
C PRO A 124 -9.89 14.48 -8.52
N THR A 125 -9.67 13.20 -8.24
CA THR A 125 -10.61 12.09 -8.46
C THR A 125 -11.27 11.60 -7.17
N ALA A 126 -11.21 12.38 -6.09
CA ALA A 126 -11.90 12.04 -4.85
C ALA A 126 -13.40 12.03 -5.10
N ARG A 127 -14.03 10.85 -4.93
CA ARG A 127 -15.48 10.71 -4.98
C ARG A 127 -16.15 11.60 -3.94
N ARG A 128 -17.28 12.21 -4.27
CA ARG A 128 -18.03 13.04 -3.32
C ARG A 128 -18.78 12.18 -2.29
N PRO A 129 -19.16 12.71 -1.11
CA PRO A 129 -19.94 11.94 -0.14
C PRO A 129 -21.20 11.32 -0.72
N GLU A 130 -21.91 12.03 -1.59
CA GLU A 130 -23.16 11.58 -2.21
C GLU A 130 -22.93 10.47 -3.23
N GLU A 131 -21.70 10.27 -3.69
CA GLU A 131 -21.34 9.12 -4.52
C GLU A 131 -20.93 7.93 -3.67
N ILE A 132 -20.42 8.16 -2.44
CA ILE A 132 -19.88 7.14 -1.53
C ILE A 132 -20.97 6.55 -0.64
N LEU A 133 -21.86 7.40 -0.11
CA LEU A 133 -22.92 7.08 0.84
C LEU A 133 -24.19 6.66 0.09
N VAL A 134 -24.04 5.75 -0.87
CA VAL A 134 -25.14 5.19 -1.65
C VAL A 134 -25.22 3.69 -1.43
N HIS A 135 -26.42 3.15 -1.56
CA HIS A 135 -26.62 1.72 -1.59
C HIS A 135 -26.06 1.15 -2.90
N HIS A 136 -25.10 0.23 -2.81
CA HIS A 136 -24.54 -0.49 -3.96
C HIS A 136 -25.08 -1.93 -4.01
N ASP A 137 -25.07 -2.55 -5.18
CA ASP A 137 -25.55 -3.92 -5.45
C ASP A 137 -24.71 -5.05 -4.81
N GLY A 138 -23.89 -4.72 -3.81
CA GLY A 138 -23.15 -5.68 -3.00
C GLY A 138 -21.92 -6.30 -3.68
N ARG A 139 -21.61 -5.98 -4.94
CA ARG A 139 -20.48 -6.61 -5.66
C ARG A 139 -19.11 -6.30 -5.06
N ARG A 140 -18.92 -5.11 -4.48
CA ARG A 140 -17.70 -4.69 -3.78
C ARG A 140 -18.04 -3.77 -2.62
N ARG A 141 -17.51 -4.08 -1.43
CA ARG A 141 -17.66 -3.25 -0.24
C ARG A 141 -16.89 -1.93 -0.42
N THR A 142 -17.54 -0.81 -0.13
CA THR A 142 -16.86 0.49 -0.02
C THR A 142 -15.89 0.45 1.16
N GLY A 143 -14.64 0.87 0.93
CA GLY A 143 -13.61 0.86 1.97
C GLY A 143 -13.98 1.75 3.16
N THR A 144 -13.75 1.25 4.38
CA THR A 144 -14.02 1.94 5.65
C THR A 144 -13.46 3.36 5.71
N HIS A 145 -12.24 3.59 5.19
CA HIS A 145 -11.65 4.93 5.19
C HIS A 145 -12.41 5.94 4.31
N LEU A 146 -13.04 5.50 3.22
CA LEU A 146 -13.87 6.35 2.35
C LEU A 146 -15.19 6.69 3.04
N LEU A 147 -15.83 5.71 3.69
CA LEU A 147 -17.07 5.92 4.44
C LEU A 147 -16.86 6.90 5.60
N ARG A 148 -15.80 6.72 6.41
CA ARG A 148 -15.49 7.67 7.50
C ARG A 148 -15.21 9.07 6.98
N ARG A 149 -14.52 9.19 5.85
CA ARG A 149 -14.27 10.48 5.22
C ARG A 149 -15.58 11.14 4.80
N ALA A 150 -16.42 10.42 4.05
CA ALA A 150 -17.70 10.92 3.55
C ALA A 150 -18.64 11.32 4.69
N LEU A 151 -18.73 10.51 5.76
CA LEU A 151 -19.52 10.80 6.95
C LEU A 151 -19.10 12.11 7.63
N ARG A 152 -17.78 12.31 7.80
CA ARG A 152 -17.26 13.56 8.38
C ARG A 152 -17.54 14.75 7.46
N GLU A 153 -17.42 14.59 6.15
CA GLU A 153 -17.69 15.64 5.15
C GLU A 153 -19.16 16.09 5.16
N VAL A 154 -20.12 15.19 5.42
CA VAL A 154 -21.55 15.54 5.57
C VAL A 154 -21.92 15.97 6.99
N GLY A 155 -20.95 16.08 7.91
CA GLY A 155 -21.16 16.56 9.26
C GLY A 155 -21.70 15.52 10.25
N VAL A 156 -21.62 14.22 9.93
CA VAL A 156 -21.97 13.18 10.91
C VAL A 156 -20.89 13.13 11.99
N PRO A 157 -21.26 13.33 13.28
CA PRO A 157 -20.29 13.29 14.36
C PRO A 157 -19.70 11.89 14.50
N GLU A 158 -18.40 11.81 14.77
CA GLU A 158 -17.69 10.54 15.03
C GLU A 158 -17.97 10.07 16.47
N GLN A 159 -19.24 9.79 16.75
CA GLN A 159 -19.73 9.38 18.06
C GLN A 159 -20.66 8.19 17.92
N CYS A 160 -20.79 7.44 19.01
CA CYS A 160 -21.67 6.30 19.01
C CYS A 160 -23.13 6.70 18.87
N ALA A 161 -23.83 6.16 17.88
CA ALA A 161 -25.27 6.43 17.69
C ALA A 161 -26.13 5.93 18.86
N ARG A 162 -25.64 4.94 19.62
CA ARG A 162 -26.36 4.35 20.76
C ARG A 162 -26.09 5.08 22.08
N CYS A 163 -24.84 5.43 22.36
CA CYS A 163 -24.43 5.94 23.68
C CYS A 163 -23.74 7.31 23.65
N GLY A 164 -23.50 7.89 22.47
CA GLY A 164 -22.86 9.19 22.29
C GLY A 164 -21.34 9.20 22.54
N LEU A 165 -20.72 8.05 22.81
CA LEU A 165 -19.28 7.98 23.09
C LEU A 165 -18.46 8.34 21.84
N GLY A 166 -17.53 9.28 21.98
CA GLY A 166 -16.64 9.71 20.91
C GLY A 166 -15.54 8.69 20.55
N PRO A 167 -14.58 9.08 19.69
CA PRO A 167 -13.51 8.20 19.24
C PRO A 167 -12.36 8.10 20.26
N GLN A 168 -12.57 8.54 21.50
CA GLN A 168 -11.59 8.50 22.57
C GLN A 168 -12.17 7.78 23.78
N TRP A 169 -11.40 6.87 24.35
CA TRP A 169 -11.71 6.14 25.56
C TRP A 169 -10.52 6.24 26.53
N LEU A 170 -10.74 6.78 27.73
CA LEU A 170 -9.69 7.02 28.73
C LEU A 170 -8.45 7.74 28.16
N GLY A 171 -8.68 8.76 27.32
CA GLY A 171 -7.61 9.52 26.66
C GLY A 171 -6.89 8.80 25.52
N ARG A 172 -7.28 7.58 25.15
CA ARG A 172 -6.71 6.81 24.04
C ARG A 172 -7.68 6.74 22.87
N ALA A 173 -7.16 6.80 21.64
CA ALA A 173 -7.97 6.67 20.44
C ALA A 173 -8.60 5.28 20.34
N MET A 174 -9.91 5.24 20.11
CA MET A 174 -10.70 4.03 19.90
C MET A 174 -11.38 4.11 18.54
N ALA A 175 -11.39 2.99 17.82
CA ALA A 175 -12.12 2.89 16.57
C ALA A 175 -13.60 2.62 16.86
N LEU A 176 -14.49 3.50 16.40
CA LEU A 176 -15.91 3.20 16.33
C LEU A 176 -16.17 2.28 15.12
N GLU A 177 -16.94 1.22 15.33
CA GLU A 177 -17.38 0.32 14.27
C GLU A 177 -18.38 1.05 13.38
N MET A 178 -18.41 0.75 12.08
CA MET A 178 -19.37 1.33 11.15
C MET A 178 -20.30 0.23 10.67
N ASP A 179 -21.57 0.38 11.02
CA ASP A 179 -22.62 -0.55 10.67
C ASP A 179 -23.62 0.10 9.71
N HIS A 180 -24.18 -0.72 8.83
CA HIS A 180 -25.31 -0.30 8.02
C HIS A 180 -26.55 -0.25 8.92
N VAL A 181 -27.34 0.82 8.84
CA VAL A 181 -28.61 0.94 9.58
C VAL A 181 -29.57 -0.22 9.31
N ASN A 182 -29.53 -0.79 8.10
CA ASN A 182 -30.39 -1.90 7.70
C ASN A 182 -29.87 -3.28 8.14
N GLY A 183 -28.67 -3.35 8.76
CA GLY A 183 -28.05 -4.61 9.18
C GLY A 183 -27.68 -5.57 8.03
N ASP A 184 -27.94 -5.19 6.78
CA ASP A 184 -27.64 -5.99 5.60
C ASP A 184 -26.19 -5.74 5.14
N TRP A 185 -25.34 -6.76 5.32
CA TRP A 185 -23.97 -6.77 4.81
C TRP A 185 -23.89 -7.31 3.38
N GLY A 186 -24.98 -7.87 2.83
CA GLY A 186 -25.02 -8.66 1.59
C GLY A 186 -26.41 -8.80 0.98
N GLY A 187 -26.89 -7.72 0.35
CA GLY A 187 -27.95 -7.60 -0.66
C GLY A 187 -29.03 -8.67 -0.81
N ARG A 188 -30.28 -8.28 -0.51
CA ARG A 188 -31.43 -8.39 -1.45
C ARG A 188 -32.34 -7.16 -1.30
N PRO A 189 -32.97 -6.65 -2.37
CA PRO A 189 -33.62 -5.35 -2.33
C PRO A 189 -35.01 -5.46 -1.67
N ARG A 190 -35.21 -4.79 -0.54
CA ARG A 190 -36.52 -4.23 -0.23
C ARG A 190 -36.49 -2.75 -0.59
N ARG A 191 -37.40 -2.40 -1.50
CA ARG A 191 -37.57 -1.09 -2.10
C ARG A 191 -37.99 -0.08 -1.04
N GLU A 192 -37.05 0.67 -0.48
CA GLU A 192 -37.33 1.98 0.12
C GLU A 192 -36.11 2.90 -0.09
N PRO A 193 -36.31 4.17 -0.48
CA PRO A 193 -35.21 5.12 -0.67
C PRO A 193 -34.82 5.70 0.69
N ALA A 194 -34.06 4.93 1.48
CA ALA A 194 -33.45 5.44 2.69
C ALA A 194 -31.99 5.76 2.41
N ALA A 195 -31.65 7.05 2.44
CA ALA A 195 -30.28 7.53 2.56
C ALA A 195 -29.68 6.97 3.86
N ALA A 196 -29.10 5.77 3.77
CA ALA A 196 -28.63 5.00 4.90
C ALA A 196 -27.23 5.46 5.31
N LEU A 197 -27.17 6.49 6.16
CA LEU A 197 -25.93 6.87 6.84
C LEU A 197 -25.47 5.69 7.72
N PRO A 198 -24.21 5.26 7.64
CA PRO A 198 -23.67 4.27 8.56
C PRO A 198 -23.80 4.76 10.00
N GLN A 199 -24.31 3.90 10.88
CA GLN A 199 -24.26 4.16 12.31
C GLN A 199 -22.89 3.78 12.85
N LEU A 200 -22.47 4.44 13.93
CA LEU A 200 -21.22 4.15 14.62
C LEU A 200 -21.45 3.40 15.93
N PRO A 201 -21.97 2.16 15.98
CA PRO A 201 -22.12 1.49 17.26
C PRO A 201 -20.76 1.22 17.91
N CYS A 202 -20.70 1.33 19.23
CA CYS A 202 -19.60 0.76 20.00
C CYS A 202 -20.05 -0.61 20.50
N ASP A 203 -19.27 -1.66 20.24
CA ASP A 203 -19.46 -2.92 20.95
C ASP A 203 -18.98 -2.72 22.39
N HIS A 204 -19.91 -2.64 23.35
CA HIS A 204 -19.56 -2.56 24.77
C HIS A 204 -18.76 -3.80 25.24
N ARG A 205 -18.75 -4.93 24.49
CA ARG A 205 -17.86 -6.07 24.75
C ARG A 205 -16.41 -5.83 24.32
N HIS A 206 -16.13 -4.83 23.49
CA HIS A 206 -14.79 -4.43 23.06
C HIS A 206 -14.20 -3.27 23.88
N LEU A 207 -14.83 -2.90 25.02
CA LEU A 207 -14.23 -2.02 26.04
C LEU A 207 -13.03 -2.65 26.77
N VAL A 208 -12.59 -3.84 26.36
CA VAL A 208 -11.28 -4.37 26.71
C VAL A 208 -10.28 -3.87 25.65
N PRO A 209 -9.27 -3.07 26.02
CA PRO A 209 -8.24 -2.66 25.08
C PRO A 209 -7.66 -3.91 24.40
N ARG A 210 -7.40 -3.84 23.09
CA ARG A 210 -6.63 -4.87 22.39
C ARG A 210 -5.41 -5.17 23.25
N ARG A 211 -5.33 -6.40 23.76
CA ARG A 211 -4.36 -6.86 24.78
C ARG A 211 -2.97 -6.27 24.51
N SER A 212 -2.61 -5.22 25.23
CA SER A 212 -1.24 -4.97 25.62
C SER A 212 -1.26 -4.55 27.09
N THR A 213 -0.77 -5.47 27.91
CA THR A 213 -0.32 -5.31 29.31
C THR A 213 -1.35 -4.80 30.33
N ALA A 214 -1.99 -5.78 31.00
CA ALA A 214 -2.30 -5.84 32.43
C ALA A 214 -2.69 -4.54 33.17
N GLU A 215 -3.93 -4.08 33.02
CA GLU A 215 -4.61 -3.26 34.05
C GLU A 215 -5.99 -3.87 34.33
N ARG A 216 -6.30 -4.03 35.62
CA ARG A 216 -7.44 -4.81 36.14
C ARG A 216 -8.74 -4.00 36.05
N LEU A 217 -9.85 -4.71 35.87
CA LEU A 217 -11.24 -4.22 35.85
C LEU A 217 -11.69 -3.40 37.08
N SER A 218 -10.83 -3.19 38.07
CA SER A 218 -11.13 -2.46 39.32
C SER A 218 -11.12 -0.95 39.18
N ASP A 219 -10.58 -0.40 38.10
CA ASP A 219 -10.31 1.04 37.98
C ASP A 219 -11.41 1.81 37.23
N ILE A 220 -12.60 1.21 37.10
CA ILE A 220 -13.77 1.81 36.45
C ILE A 220 -14.55 2.66 37.48
N PRO A 221 -14.71 3.98 37.27
CA PRO A 221 -15.51 4.82 38.16
C PRO A 221 -16.99 4.36 38.21
N ASP A 222 -17.54 4.22 39.41
CA ASP A 222 -18.88 3.65 39.67
C ASP A 222 -20.04 4.41 38.98
N GLU A 223 -19.86 5.69 38.66
CA GLU A 223 -20.84 6.53 37.94
C GLU A 223 -21.19 6.00 36.54
N HIS A 224 -20.29 5.23 35.91
CA HIS A 224 -20.52 4.59 34.62
C HIS A 224 -21.11 3.18 34.73
N ARG A 225 -21.18 2.61 35.94
CA ARG A 225 -21.70 1.25 36.19
C ARG A 225 -23.23 1.21 36.22
N MET A 226 -23.88 2.27 36.72
CA MET A 226 -25.35 2.32 36.85
C MET A 226 -26.10 2.45 35.52
N ARG A 227 -25.52 3.06 34.47
CA ARG A 227 -26.19 3.19 33.15
C ARG A 227 -26.22 1.88 32.35
N ALA A 228 -25.42 0.89 32.73
CA ALA A 228 -25.40 -0.43 32.10
C ALA A 228 -26.55 -1.35 32.60
N SER A 229 -27.06 -1.13 33.83
CA SER A 229 -28.09 -2.00 34.43
C SER A 229 -29.50 -1.72 33.90
N THR A 230 -29.81 -0.47 33.55
CA THR A 230 -31.11 -0.07 32.97
C THR A 230 -31.36 -0.66 31.58
N VAL A 231 -30.32 -1.20 30.94
CA VAL A 231 -30.36 -1.79 29.59
C VAL A 231 -30.91 -3.23 29.58
N ARG A 232 -30.90 -3.96 30.71
CA ARG A 232 -31.45 -5.33 30.73
C ARG A 232 -32.98 -5.37 30.67
N THR A 233 -33.66 -4.39 31.26
CA THR A 233 -35.13 -4.37 31.31
C THR A 233 -35.76 -3.86 30.02
N ALA A 234 -35.06 -3.00 29.26
CA ALA A 234 -35.57 -2.46 27.99
C ALA A 234 -35.54 -3.47 26.82
N HIS A 235 -34.76 -4.55 26.91
CA HIS A 235 -34.72 -5.59 25.89
C HIS A 235 -35.97 -6.49 25.86
N ALA A 236 -36.79 -6.52 26.92
CA ALA A 236 -37.99 -7.34 27.00
C ALA A 236 -39.25 -6.63 26.44
N SER A 237 -39.38 -5.31 26.60
CA SER A 237 -40.63 -4.60 26.25
C SER A 237 -40.76 -4.18 24.79
N VAL A 238 -39.67 -4.13 24.00
CA VAL A 238 -39.75 -3.72 22.58
C VAL A 238 -40.13 -4.89 21.65
N ARG A 239 -40.05 -6.15 22.11
CA ARG A 239 -40.43 -7.33 21.29
C ARG A 239 -41.92 -7.70 21.32
N GLN A 240 -42.72 -7.14 22.23
CA GLN A 240 -44.14 -7.50 22.38
C GLN A 240 -45.13 -6.44 21.86
N GLY A 241 -44.67 -5.30 21.33
CA GLY A 241 -45.53 -4.19 20.91
C GLY A 241 -45.87 -4.09 19.42
N LEU A 242 -45.41 -5.00 18.56
CA LEU A 242 -45.65 -4.95 17.10
C LEU A 242 -46.55 -6.10 16.61
N SER A 243 -47.53 -6.47 17.43
CA SER A 243 -48.58 -7.42 17.09
C SER A 243 -49.86 -6.98 17.81
N GLY A 244 -50.48 -5.90 17.33
CA GLY A 244 -51.68 -5.33 17.92
C GLY A 244 -52.21 -4.15 17.12
N ASP A 245 -53.25 -4.45 16.34
CA ASP A 245 -54.34 -3.59 15.88
C ASP A 245 -54.15 -2.58 14.72
N LEU A 246 -54.85 -2.96 13.63
CA LEU A 246 -55.38 -2.24 12.46
C LEU A 246 -54.41 -1.80 11.35
#